data_AF-A0A183UZL6-F1
#
_entry.id   AF-A0A183UZL6-F1
#
_cell.length_a   1.000
_cell.length_b   1.000
_cell.length_c   1.000
_cell.angle_alpha   90.00
_cell.angle_beta   90.00
_cell.angle_gamma   90.00
#
_symmetry.space_group_name_H-M   'P 1'
#
loop_
_entity.id
_entity.type
_entity.pdbx_description
1 polymer ?
#
loop_
_entity_poly.entity_id
_entity_poly.type
_entity_poly.pdbx_seq_one_letter_code
_entity_poly.pdbx_strand_id
1 'polypeptide(L)'
;LPSTPSSAVCGMCCPISLRSTSDGKRISGIAFLFHAQVPGSTVSRAQDLLMKQVELERIVSFGDTTECVLSALGAPSKVYYAAAEPMLIKRGADSEQLRGLQPHFFFNYFSLGVDVCFDSMTNRVSKYARCNFSIRVGDEPLTLTPTSKRESFIDRFTEGTDMATQQVVLSRNEKRSRSDAENPFGSTVCYGTNQVIVEVMSNGLIASVTLF
;
A
#
# COMPACT_ATOMS: atom_id res chain seq x y z
N LEU A 1 -19.64 9.28 -7.22
CA LEU A 1 -18.75 10.37 -7.69
C LEU A 1 -19.09 10.66 -9.14
N PRO A 2 -19.14 11.93 -9.58
CA PRO A 2 -19.31 12.25 -10.99
C PRO A 2 -18.15 11.66 -11.81
N SER A 3 -18.42 11.28 -13.05
CA SER A 3 -17.38 10.77 -13.96
C SER A 3 -16.33 11.85 -14.19
N THR A 4 -15.06 11.48 -14.08
CA THR A 4 -13.94 12.39 -14.35
C THR A 4 -14.03 12.88 -15.79
N PRO A 5 -14.06 14.20 -16.05
CA PRO A 5 -14.18 14.71 -17.41
C PRO A 5 -12.97 14.28 -18.25
N SER A 6 -13.19 13.91 -19.51
CA SER A 6 -12.15 13.40 -20.42
C SER A 6 -10.99 14.38 -20.63
N SER A 7 -11.26 15.69 -20.49
CA SER A 7 -10.24 16.75 -20.54
C SER A 7 -9.24 16.69 -19.38
N ALA A 8 -9.63 16.16 -18.22
CA ALA A 8 -8.74 16.01 -17.06
C ALA A 8 -7.75 14.84 -17.19
N VAL A 9 -7.96 13.96 -18.17
CA VAL A 9 -7.12 12.78 -18.44
C VAL A 9 -6.19 13.02 -19.64
N CYS A 10 -6.23 14.21 -20.25
CA CYS A 10 -5.45 14.53 -21.43
C CYS A 10 -3.94 14.46 -21.15
N GLY A 11 -3.27 13.46 -21.75
CA GLY A 11 -1.84 13.22 -21.60
C GLY A 11 -1.40 12.65 -20.24
N MET A 12 -2.34 12.26 -19.38
CA MET A 12 -2.06 11.78 -18.01
C MET A 12 -2.47 10.32 -17.84
N CYS A 13 -1.66 9.56 -17.09
CA CYS A 13 -2.06 8.27 -16.53
C CYS A 13 -2.71 8.52 -15.16
N CYS A 14 -4.00 8.29 -15.04
CA CYS A 14 -4.74 8.49 -13.80
C CYS A 14 -4.98 7.15 -13.10
N PRO A 15 -4.55 6.97 -11.83
CA PRO A 15 -4.89 5.76 -11.08
C PRO A 15 -6.40 5.73 -10.80
N ILE A 16 -6.99 4.55 -10.98
CA ILE A 16 -8.43 4.32 -10.81
C ILE A 16 -8.67 3.60 -9.49
N SER A 17 -8.02 2.46 -9.32
CA SER A 17 -8.20 1.59 -8.16
C SER A 17 -7.02 0.63 -8.04
N LEU A 18 -6.81 0.16 -6.82
CA LEU A 18 -5.86 -0.91 -6.52
C LEU A 18 -6.66 -2.14 -6.10
N ARG A 19 -6.34 -3.30 -6.66
CA ARG A 19 -6.98 -4.58 -6.33
C ARG A 19 -5.95 -5.58 -5.87
N SER A 20 -6.25 -6.34 -4.81
CA SER A 20 -5.39 -7.47 -4.43
C SER A 20 -5.43 -8.56 -5.50
N THR A 21 -4.27 -9.08 -5.90
CA THR A 21 -4.18 -10.31 -6.71
C THR A 21 -3.97 -11.51 -5.80
N SER A 22 -4.52 -12.66 -6.18
CA SER A 22 -4.42 -13.91 -5.41
C SER A 22 -4.00 -15.06 -6.31
N ASP A 23 -3.21 -15.99 -5.78
CA ASP A 23 -2.84 -17.25 -6.43
C ASP A 23 -3.87 -18.38 -6.22
N GLY A 24 -5.03 -18.04 -5.63
CA GLY A 24 -6.11 -18.96 -5.30
C GLY A 24 -6.12 -19.40 -3.83
N LYS A 25 -5.05 -19.15 -3.06
CA LYS A 25 -5.02 -19.41 -1.61
C LYS A 25 -4.51 -18.21 -0.82
N ARG A 26 -3.64 -17.40 -1.42
CA ARG A 26 -2.92 -16.33 -0.76
C ARG A 26 -2.87 -15.09 -1.63
N ILE A 27 -2.77 -13.92 -0.99
CA ILE A 27 -2.59 -12.67 -1.71
C ILE A 27 -1.18 -12.69 -2.27
N SER A 28 -1.07 -12.61 -3.59
CA SER A 28 0.20 -12.67 -4.32
C SER A 28 0.77 -11.29 -4.62
N GLY A 29 -0.06 -10.25 -4.58
CA GLY A 29 0.35 -8.89 -4.94
C GLY A 29 -0.79 -7.90 -5.07
N ILE A 30 -0.53 -6.81 -5.79
CA ILE A 30 -1.47 -5.74 -6.09
C ILE A 30 -1.49 -5.46 -7.58
N ALA A 31 -2.70 -5.42 -8.15
CA ALA A 31 -2.99 -4.89 -9.47
C ALA A 31 -3.38 -3.41 -9.37
N PHE A 32 -2.67 -2.58 -10.12
CA PHE A 32 -2.87 -1.15 -10.27
C PHE A 32 -3.57 -0.88 -11.59
N LEU A 33 -4.76 -0.29 -11.52
CA LEU A 33 -5.54 0.07 -12.70
C LEU A 33 -5.36 1.55 -12.99
N PHE A 34 -5.00 1.87 -14.22
CA PHE A 34 -4.81 3.23 -14.71
C PHE A 34 -5.72 3.51 -15.90
N HIS A 35 -6.25 4.72 -15.96
CA HIS A 35 -6.75 5.28 -17.21
C HIS A 35 -5.62 5.99 -17.92
N ALA A 36 -5.42 5.64 -19.18
CA ALA A 36 -4.54 6.36 -20.10
C ALA A 36 -5.31 6.73 -21.36
N GLN A 37 -4.81 7.72 -22.08
CA GLN A 37 -5.30 8.05 -23.41
C GLN A 37 -4.26 7.65 -24.44
N VAL A 38 -4.70 6.90 -25.45
CA VAL A 38 -3.90 6.54 -26.61
C VAL A 38 -4.46 7.22 -27.86
N PRO A 39 -3.62 7.57 -28.84
CA PRO A 39 -4.10 8.03 -30.13
C PRO A 39 -5.08 7.02 -30.74
N GLY A 40 -6.22 7.48 -31.25
CA GLY A 40 -7.13 6.65 -32.03
C GLY A 40 -6.46 6.14 -33.31
N SER A 41 -6.95 5.03 -33.87
CA SER A 41 -6.43 4.47 -35.12
C SER A 41 -6.59 5.49 -36.26
N THR A 42 -5.48 5.94 -36.82
CA THR A 42 -5.40 6.95 -37.88
C THR A 42 -5.75 6.34 -39.23
N VAL A 43 -7.01 6.49 -39.66
CA VAL A 43 -7.42 6.13 -41.05
C VAL A 43 -7.54 7.38 -41.94
N SER A 44 -7.52 8.60 -41.40
CA SER A 44 -7.60 9.83 -42.19
C SER A 44 -6.96 11.03 -41.48
N ARG A 45 -6.22 11.85 -42.24
CA ARG A 45 -5.53 13.11 -41.83
C ARG A 45 -6.45 14.20 -41.26
N ALA A 46 -7.76 13.96 -41.16
CA ALA A 46 -8.74 14.89 -40.61
C ALA A 46 -9.19 14.55 -39.17
N GLN A 47 -8.80 13.39 -38.62
CA GLN A 47 -9.22 12.91 -37.29
C GLN A 47 -8.05 12.75 -36.30
N ASP A 48 -6.99 13.53 -36.47
CA ASP A 48 -5.72 13.43 -35.72
C ASP A 48 -5.81 13.79 -34.21
N LEU A 49 -7.01 13.99 -33.67
CA LEU A 49 -7.23 14.44 -32.28
C LEU A 49 -8.15 13.54 -31.45
N LEU A 50 -8.65 12.42 -32.00
CA LEU A 50 -9.52 11.53 -31.22
C LEU A 50 -8.67 10.65 -30.27
N MET A 51 -8.49 11.13 -29.05
CA MET A 51 -7.86 10.35 -27.98
C MET A 51 -8.84 9.29 -27.47
N LYS A 52 -8.45 8.02 -27.54
CA LYS A 52 -9.22 6.90 -26.99
C LYS A 52 -8.74 6.60 -25.57
N GLN A 53 -9.67 6.51 -24.63
CA GLN A 53 -9.38 6.08 -23.27
C GLN A 53 -9.19 4.56 -23.23
N VAL A 54 -8.11 4.11 -22.59
CA VAL A 54 -7.75 2.71 -22.41
C VAL A 54 -7.42 2.48 -20.93
N GLU A 55 -7.86 1.32 -20.42
CA GLU A 55 -7.46 0.83 -19.10
C GLU A 55 -6.15 0.07 -19.22
N LEU A 56 -5.18 0.44 -18.40
CA LEU A 56 -3.90 -0.24 -18.27
C LEU A 56 -3.84 -0.90 -16.90
N GLU A 57 -3.54 -2.19 -16.86
CA GLU A 57 -3.31 -2.92 -15.62
C GLU A 57 -1.80 -3.19 -15.46
N ARG A 58 -1.28 -2.88 -14.27
CA ARG A 58 0.10 -3.19 -13.87
C ARG A 58 0.07 -3.97 -12.58
N ILE A 59 0.81 -5.06 -12.49
CA ILE A 59 0.82 -5.92 -11.31
C ILE A 59 2.19 -5.80 -10.65
N VAL A 60 2.20 -5.61 -9.33
CA VAL A 60 3.39 -5.75 -8.50
C VAL A 60 3.13 -6.88 -7.51
N SER A 61 3.98 -7.88 -7.53
CA SER A 61 3.84 -9.09 -6.71
C SER A 61 4.78 -9.05 -5.50
N PHE A 62 4.44 -9.80 -4.46
CA PHE A 62 5.39 -10.08 -3.40
C PHE A 62 6.64 -10.77 -3.99
N GLY A 63 7.81 -10.36 -3.52
CA GLY A 63 9.07 -10.86 -4.06
C GLY A 63 9.61 -10.07 -5.26
N ASP A 64 8.85 -9.14 -5.86
CA ASP A 64 9.36 -8.34 -6.98
C ASP A 64 10.56 -7.48 -6.56
N THR A 65 11.51 -7.25 -7.47
CA THR A 65 12.65 -6.38 -7.20
C THR A 65 12.28 -4.91 -7.36
N THR A 66 13.11 -4.01 -6.84
CA THR A 66 12.90 -2.56 -6.99
C THR A 66 12.75 -2.13 -8.46
N GLU A 67 13.51 -2.74 -9.37
CA GLU A 67 13.47 -2.45 -10.81
C GLU A 67 12.12 -2.85 -11.43
N CYS A 68 11.56 -4.00 -11.02
CA CYS A 68 10.23 -4.40 -11.43
C CYS A 68 9.18 -3.39 -10.97
N VAL A 69 9.25 -2.94 -9.72
CA VAL A 69 8.31 -1.92 -9.19
C VAL A 69 8.43 -0.60 -9.96
N LEU A 70 9.66 -0.13 -10.21
CA LEU A 70 9.91 1.11 -10.95
C LEU A 70 9.46 1.02 -12.41
N SER A 71 9.64 -0.14 -13.05
CA SER A 71 9.16 -0.38 -14.41
C SER A 71 7.62 -0.41 -14.49
N ALA A 72 6.99 -0.99 -13.47
CA ALA A 72 5.54 -1.12 -13.40
C ALA A 72 4.84 0.22 -13.07
N LEU A 73 5.33 0.96 -12.07
CA LEU A 73 4.65 2.11 -11.48
C LEU A 73 5.33 3.46 -11.77
N GLY A 74 6.56 3.46 -12.28
CA GLY A 74 7.36 4.66 -12.45
C GLY A 74 8.09 5.07 -11.17
N ALA A 75 8.59 6.30 -11.14
CA ALA A 75 9.33 6.82 -9.99
C ALA A 75 8.39 7.06 -8.78
N PRO A 76 8.79 6.68 -7.56
CA PRO A 76 8.01 6.99 -6.36
C PRO A 76 8.04 8.48 -6.06
N SER A 77 7.04 8.95 -5.32
CA SER A 77 6.99 10.33 -4.83
C SER A 77 8.12 10.61 -3.85
N LYS A 78 8.47 9.64 -3.00
CA LYS A 78 9.62 9.70 -2.10
C LYS A 78 10.07 8.30 -1.70
N VAL A 79 11.37 8.15 -1.47
CA VAL A 79 11.95 6.93 -0.86
C VAL A 79 12.26 7.24 0.59
N TYR A 80 11.83 6.35 1.48
CA TYR A 80 12.08 6.46 2.91
C TYR A 80 12.87 5.23 3.36
N TYR A 81 13.91 5.46 4.14
CA TYR A 81 14.65 4.43 4.83
C TYR A 81 14.20 4.48 6.29
N ALA A 82 13.69 3.37 6.81
CA ALA A 82 13.48 3.24 8.24
C ALA A 82 14.83 3.50 8.89
N ALA A 83 14.93 4.53 9.73
CA ALA A 83 16.18 4.77 10.43
C ALA A 83 16.53 3.46 11.14
N ALA A 84 17.70 2.87 10.82
CA ALA A 84 18.28 1.89 11.70
C ALA A 84 18.27 2.58 13.07
N GLU A 85 17.58 2.01 14.05
CA GLU A 85 17.66 2.56 15.40
C GLU A 85 19.15 2.80 15.66
N PRO A 86 19.58 4.01 16.03
CA PRO A 86 20.95 4.18 16.44
C PRO A 86 21.07 3.33 17.70
N MET A 87 21.57 2.11 17.56
CA MET A 87 22.15 1.38 18.67
C MET A 87 23.24 2.30 19.20
N LEU A 88 22.93 3.00 20.29
CA LEU A 88 23.89 3.73 21.10
C LEU A 88 24.96 2.73 21.52
N ILE A 89 26.06 2.66 20.79
CA ILE A 89 27.24 1.90 21.20
C ILE A 89 28.42 2.86 21.19
N LYS A 90 29.03 3.01 22.37
CA LYS A 90 30.30 3.71 22.53
C LYS A 90 31.29 3.18 21.48
N ARG A 91 31.81 4.09 20.66
CA ARG A 91 32.84 3.88 19.62
C ARG A 91 33.95 2.95 20.12
N GLY A 92 34.00 1.74 19.59
CA GLY A 92 35.14 0.82 19.64
C GLY A 92 35.58 0.48 18.21
N ALA A 93 36.83 0.05 18.04
CA ALA A 93 37.53 -0.06 16.75
C ALA A 93 36.97 -1.11 15.76
N ASP A 94 35.92 -1.86 16.13
CA ASP A 94 35.34 -2.96 15.33
C ASP A 94 34.12 -2.51 14.47
N SER A 95 33.90 -1.20 14.34
CA SER A 95 32.71 -0.61 13.69
C SER A 95 32.52 -0.97 12.21
N GLU A 96 33.56 -1.41 11.50
CA GLU A 96 33.49 -1.76 10.08
C GLU A 96 32.74 -3.10 9.84
N GLN A 97 32.69 -3.99 10.83
CA GLN A 97 31.97 -5.28 10.73
C GLN A 97 30.46 -5.15 11.01
N LEU A 98 29.99 -3.99 11.47
CA LEU A 98 28.57 -3.71 11.77
C LEU A 98 27.80 -3.09 10.58
N ARG A 99 28.39 -3.04 9.38
CA ARG A 99 27.70 -2.61 8.13
C ARG A 99 26.66 -3.63 7.62
N GLY A 100 26.09 -4.43 8.52
CA GLY A 100 25.50 -5.74 8.22
C GLY A 100 23.98 -5.77 7.97
N LEU A 101 23.22 -4.70 8.22
CA LEU A 101 21.79 -4.69 7.95
C LEU A 101 21.45 -3.37 7.26
N GLN A 102 21.15 -3.42 5.97
CA GLN A 102 20.54 -2.25 5.32
C GLN A 102 19.23 -1.94 6.06
N PRO A 103 18.92 -0.67 6.30
CA PRO A 103 17.63 -0.32 6.87
C PRO A 103 16.51 -0.79 5.95
N HIS A 104 15.42 -1.30 6.51
CA HIS A 104 14.17 -1.47 5.75
C HIS A 104 13.83 -0.15 5.06
N PHE A 105 13.39 -0.20 3.82
CA PHE A 105 13.01 1.00 3.09
C PHE A 105 11.71 0.77 2.34
N PHE A 106 11.07 1.87 1.95
CA PHE A 106 9.85 1.83 1.18
C PHE A 106 9.76 2.96 0.17
N PHE A 107 9.06 2.66 -0.91
CA PHE A 107 8.65 3.60 -1.95
C PHE A 107 7.27 4.13 -1.60
N ASN A 108 7.17 5.44 -1.36
CA ASN A 108 5.91 6.12 -1.17
C ASN A 108 5.38 6.57 -2.53
N TYR A 109 4.25 6.00 -2.96
CA TYR A 109 3.50 6.44 -4.12
C TYR A 109 2.28 7.23 -3.66
N PHE A 110 2.49 8.48 -3.24
CA PHE A 110 1.44 9.33 -2.67
C PHE A 110 0.22 9.43 -3.60
N SER A 111 0.43 9.63 -4.90
CA SER A 111 -0.65 9.73 -5.89
C SER A 111 -1.44 8.43 -6.08
N LEU A 112 -0.83 7.27 -5.78
CA LEU A 112 -1.50 5.96 -5.81
C LEU A 112 -2.08 5.59 -4.44
N GLY A 113 -1.76 6.36 -3.40
CA GLY A 113 -2.17 6.10 -2.04
C GLY A 113 -1.54 4.85 -1.43
N VAL A 114 -0.40 4.34 -1.94
CA VAL A 114 0.26 3.12 -1.44
C VAL A 114 1.74 3.35 -1.09
N ASP A 115 2.19 2.65 -0.06
CA ASP A 115 3.59 2.43 0.26
C ASP A 115 3.99 1.00 -0.11
N VAL A 116 5.00 0.85 -0.95
CA VAL A 116 5.60 -0.45 -1.30
C VAL A 116 6.87 -0.60 -0.50
N CYS A 117 6.91 -1.57 0.40
CA CYS A 117 8.05 -1.77 1.28
C CYS A 117 8.87 -2.96 0.83
N PHE A 118 10.17 -2.85 1.03
CA PHE A 118 11.14 -3.84 0.61
C PHE A 118 11.81 -4.48 1.82
N ASP A 119 12.03 -5.78 1.73
CA ASP A 119 12.90 -6.49 2.64
C ASP A 119 14.34 -6.00 2.48
N SER A 120 15.00 -5.72 3.60
CA SER A 120 16.35 -5.16 3.63
C SER A 120 17.43 -6.15 3.19
N MET A 121 17.16 -7.45 3.34
CA MET A 121 18.11 -8.49 2.98
C MET A 121 18.04 -8.81 1.50
N THR A 122 16.83 -8.93 0.96
CA THR A 122 16.61 -9.38 -0.42
C THR A 122 16.34 -8.23 -1.40
N ASN A 123 16.09 -7.01 -0.93
CA ASN A 123 15.62 -5.87 -1.74
C ASN A 123 14.37 -6.20 -2.57
N ARG A 124 13.51 -7.07 -2.03
CA ARG A 124 12.28 -7.53 -2.67
C ARG A 124 11.06 -7.05 -1.92
N VAL A 125 9.95 -6.88 -2.65
CA VAL A 125 8.68 -6.45 -2.06
C VAL A 125 8.24 -7.42 -0.98
N SER A 126 8.02 -6.90 0.22
CA SER A 126 7.67 -7.70 1.41
C SER A 126 6.34 -7.28 2.04
N LYS A 127 5.95 -6.01 1.92
CA LYS A 127 4.68 -5.51 2.46
C LYS A 127 4.16 -4.30 1.68
N TYR A 128 2.84 -4.11 1.73
CA TYR A 128 2.16 -2.93 1.20
C TYR A 128 1.38 -2.22 2.31
N ALA A 129 1.36 -0.89 2.34
CA ALA A 129 0.63 -0.11 3.36
C ALA A 129 -0.05 1.16 2.79
N ARG A 130 -1.01 1.72 3.55
CA ARG A 130 -1.80 2.97 3.31
C ARG A 130 -2.83 2.89 2.17
N CYS A 131 -4.02 3.46 2.39
CA CYS A 131 -5.26 3.02 1.75
C CYS A 131 -5.75 3.87 0.57
N ASN A 132 -5.77 3.26 -0.62
CA ASN A 132 -6.92 3.28 -1.53
C ASN A 132 -7.13 1.92 -2.19
N PHE A 133 -7.42 0.89 -1.39
CA PHE A 133 -7.46 -0.50 -1.86
C PHE A 133 -8.87 -1.08 -1.95
N SER A 134 -9.03 -2.05 -2.85
CA SER A 134 -10.13 -3.00 -2.88
C SER A 134 -9.53 -4.39 -2.67
N ILE A 135 -9.55 -4.88 -1.42
CA ILE A 135 -8.92 -6.16 -1.05
C ILE A 135 -10.00 -7.20 -0.83
N ARG A 136 -9.89 -8.34 -1.52
CA ARG A 136 -10.76 -9.49 -1.28
C ARG A 136 -10.17 -10.34 -0.17
N VAL A 137 -10.91 -10.52 0.92
CA VAL A 137 -10.45 -11.29 2.09
C VAL A 137 -11.19 -12.62 2.17
N GLY A 138 -10.47 -13.72 1.91
CA GLY A 138 -11.00 -15.09 1.95
C GLY A 138 -11.68 -15.54 0.65
N ASP A 139 -12.39 -16.69 0.72
CA ASP A 139 -13.06 -17.34 -0.42
C ASP A 139 -14.45 -16.74 -0.76
N GLU A 140 -15.00 -15.91 0.13
CA GLU A 140 -16.26 -15.18 -0.07
C GLU A 140 -15.99 -13.72 -0.47
N PRO A 141 -16.95 -13.02 -1.11
CA PRO A 141 -16.73 -11.70 -1.72
C PRO A 141 -16.66 -10.54 -0.70
N LEU A 142 -15.99 -10.69 0.44
CA LEU A 142 -15.73 -9.57 1.34
C LEU A 142 -14.64 -8.68 0.73
N THR A 143 -15.06 -7.50 0.28
CA THR A 143 -14.18 -6.48 -0.28
C THR A 143 -13.93 -5.38 0.75
N LEU A 144 -12.72 -5.31 1.29
CA LEU A 144 -12.28 -4.20 2.13
C LEU A 144 -11.96 -2.99 1.25
N THR A 145 -12.62 -1.88 1.54
CA THR A 145 -12.38 -0.58 0.92
C THR A 145 -11.96 0.42 2.00
N PRO A 146 -11.34 1.57 1.66
CA PRO A 146 -10.99 2.59 2.66
C PRO A 146 -12.21 3.15 3.40
N THR A 147 -13.39 3.02 2.79
CA THR A 147 -14.68 3.44 3.33
C THR A 147 -15.41 2.37 4.14
N SER A 148 -14.87 1.15 4.19
CA SER A 148 -15.45 0.06 4.99
C SER A 148 -15.37 0.40 6.48
N LYS A 149 -16.42 0.04 7.22
CA LYS A 149 -16.47 0.18 8.68
C LYS A 149 -16.11 -1.12 9.35
N ARG A 150 -15.60 -1.05 10.58
CA ARG A 150 -15.24 -2.21 11.41
C ARG A 150 -16.31 -3.30 11.40
N GLU A 151 -17.57 -2.91 11.58
CA GLU A 151 -18.69 -3.84 11.68
C GLU A 151 -18.90 -4.67 10.42
N SER A 152 -18.43 -4.20 9.25
CA SER A 152 -18.62 -4.93 7.98
C SER A 152 -17.63 -6.07 7.77
N PHE A 153 -16.56 -6.16 8.57
CA PHE A 153 -15.52 -7.17 8.37
C PHE A 153 -15.05 -7.86 9.65
N ILE A 154 -15.40 -7.32 10.82
CA ILE A 154 -14.89 -7.81 12.11
C ILE A 154 -15.12 -9.31 12.31
N ASP A 155 -16.30 -9.82 11.95
CA ASP A 155 -16.66 -11.23 12.16
C ASP A 155 -15.63 -12.18 11.52
N ARG A 156 -15.13 -11.84 10.33
CA ARG A 156 -14.14 -12.63 9.59
C ARG A 156 -12.73 -12.57 10.16
N PHE A 157 -12.42 -11.53 10.91
CA PHE A 157 -11.17 -11.42 11.64
C PHE A 157 -11.26 -12.07 13.02
N THR A 158 -12.44 -12.58 13.40
CA THR A 158 -12.73 -13.19 14.72
C THR A 158 -13.25 -14.63 14.64
N GLU A 159 -13.54 -15.17 13.45
CA GLU A 159 -14.02 -16.54 13.27
C GLU A 159 -12.99 -17.57 13.77
N GLY A 160 -13.22 -18.11 14.98
CA GLY A 160 -12.57 -19.33 15.49
C GLY A 160 -11.61 -19.17 16.67
N THR A 161 -11.46 -18.00 17.28
CA THR A 161 -10.68 -17.86 18.52
C THR A 161 -11.38 -16.91 19.48
N ASP A 162 -11.39 -17.24 20.77
CA ASP A 162 -11.86 -16.35 21.83
C ASP A 162 -11.27 -14.94 21.63
N MET A 163 -12.14 -13.94 21.78
CA MET A 163 -12.01 -12.51 21.44
C MET A 163 -10.82 -11.73 22.04
N ALA A 164 -9.79 -12.41 22.53
CA ALA A 164 -8.65 -11.85 23.25
C ALA A 164 -7.31 -11.87 22.47
N THR A 165 -7.14 -12.65 21.40
CA THR A 165 -5.79 -12.96 20.87
C THR A 165 -5.29 -12.21 19.63
N GLN A 166 -6.09 -11.34 18.97
CA GLN A 166 -5.62 -10.63 17.76
C GLN A 166 -5.99 -9.15 17.68
N GLN A 167 -6.46 -8.57 18.79
CA GLN A 167 -6.59 -7.12 18.91
C GLN A 167 -5.33 -6.54 19.57
N VAL A 168 -4.66 -5.64 18.87
CA VAL A 168 -3.54 -4.88 19.44
C VAL A 168 -3.93 -3.42 19.45
N VAL A 169 -3.99 -2.82 20.63
CA VAL A 169 -4.20 -1.37 20.76
C VAL A 169 -2.87 -0.67 20.45
N LEU A 170 -2.84 0.08 19.35
CA LEU A 170 -1.72 0.92 18.99
C LEU A 170 -1.97 2.33 19.53
N SER A 171 -1.22 2.70 20.57
CA SER A 171 -1.16 4.07 21.07
C SER A 171 0.09 4.73 20.54
N ARG A 172 -0.01 5.50 19.44
CA ARG A 172 1.11 6.28 18.88
C ARG A 172 1.37 7.58 19.69
N ASN A 173 1.23 7.51 21.02
CA ASN A 173 1.51 8.61 21.94
C ASN A 173 3.01 8.58 22.29
N GLU A 174 3.85 8.93 21.33
CA GLU A 174 5.27 9.13 21.62
C GLU A 174 5.48 10.50 22.26
N LYS A 175 5.43 10.55 23.59
CA LYS A 175 5.97 11.67 24.37
C LYS A 175 7.51 11.80 24.27
N ARG A 176 8.17 11.21 23.25
CA ARG A 176 9.63 11.17 23.12
C ARG A 176 10.16 11.26 21.68
N SER A 177 9.60 12.10 20.82
CA SER A 177 10.42 12.79 19.82
C SER A 177 9.67 13.99 19.24
N ARG A 178 10.29 15.16 19.24
CA ARG A 178 9.68 16.47 18.91
C ARG A 178 9.48 16.70 17.40
N SER A 179 9.32 15.66 16.58
CA SER A 179 9.22 15.82 15.12
C SER A 179 8.20 14.93 14.41
N ASP A 180 7.62 13.94 15.07
CA ASP A 180 6.63 13.06 14.44
C ASP A 180 5.24 13.40 14.95
N ALA A 181 4.36 13.75 14.00
CA ALA A 181 3.01 14.23 14.23
C ALA A 181 2.26 13.34 15.23
N GLU A 182 1.72 13.94 16.29
CA GLU A 182 0.70 13.30 17.13
C GLU A 182 -0.37 12.72 16.20
N ASN A 183 -0.70 11.44 16.36
CA ASN A 183 -1.80 10.84 15.61
C ASN A 183 -3.08 11.63 15.94
N PRO A 184 -3.66 12.40 15.00
CA PRO A 184 -4.79 13.28 15.31
C PRO A 184 -6.05 12.48 15.70
N PHE A 185 -6.04 11.16 15.50
CA PHE A 185 -7.14 10.25 15.78
C PHE A 185 -7.02 9.49 17.11
N GLY A 186 -5.93 9.71 17.87
CA GLY A 186 -5.69 9.03 19.15
C GLY A 186 -5.24 7.57 18.99
N SER A 187 -5.61 6.71 19.94
CA SER A 187 -5.29 5.28 19.90
C SER A 187 -6.15 4.54 18.87
N THR A 188 -5.55 3.64 18.11
CA THR A 188 -6.19 2.77 17.13
C THR A 188 -6.16 1.30 17.58
N VAL A 189 -7.02 0.47 16.99
CA VAL A 189 -7.06 -0.97 17.24
C VAL A 189 -6.74 -1.71 15.95
N CYS A 190 -5.80 -2.65 16.00
CA CYS A 190 -5.46 -3.49 14.86
C CYS A 190 -6.13 -4.84 14.93
N TYR A 191 -6.67 -5.28 13.79
CA TYR A 191 -7.19 -6.62 13.55
C TYR A 191 -6.35 -7.30 12.49
N GLY A 192 -5.82 -8.48 12.77
CA GLY A 192 -4.92 -9.20 11.88
C GLY A 192 -5.50 -10.54 11.43
N THR A 193 -5.23 -10.89 10.18
CA THR A 193 -5.26 -12.28 9.68
C THR A 193 -3.84 -12.71 9.32
N ASN A 194 -3.70 -13.86 8.65
CA ASN A 194 -2.40 -14.36 8.18
C ASN A 194 -1.69 -13.44 7.16
N GLN A 195 -2.40 -12.55 6.47
CA GLN A 195 -1.84 -11.72 5.37
C GLN A 195 -2.33 -10.28 5.35
N VAL A 196 -3.29 -9.92 6.20
CA VAL A 196 -3.94 -8.61 6.21
C VAL A 196 -4.02 -8.11 7.64
N ILE A 197 -3.49 -6.93 7.89
CA ILE A 197 -3.72 -6.17 9.12
C ILE A 197 -4.56 -4.95 8.78
N VAL A 198 -5.63 -4.73 9.53
CA VAL A 198 -6.50 -3.57 9.42
C VAL A 198 -6.44 -2.77 10.72
N GLU A 199 -5.98 -1.53 10.63
CA GLU A 199 -5.96 -0.57 11.73
C GLU A 199 -7.25 0.26 11.70
N VAL A 200 -7.96 0.30 12.84
CA VAL A 200 -9.28 0.90 12.99
C VAL A 200 -9.23 2.01 14.04
N MET A 201 -9.82 3.16 13.71
CA MET A 201 -9.94 4.30 14.61
C MET A 201 -11.10 4.13 15.59
N SER A 202 -11.14 4.96 16.64
CA SER A 202 -12.21 4.96 17.64
C SER A 202 -13.63 5.18 17.07
N ASN A 203 -13.75 5.82 15.91
CA ASN A 203 -15.01 6.03 15.20
C ASN A 203 -15.44 4.85 14.31
N GLY A 204 -14.70 3.73 14.32
CA GLY A 204 -14.98 2.54 13.54
C GLY A 204 -14.56 2.59 12.07
N LEU A 205 -13.94 3.69 11.61
CA LEU A 205 -13.38 3.81 10.26
C LEU A 205 -11.96 3.23 10.20
N ILE A 206 -11.57 2.76 9.03
CA ILE A 206 -10.24 2.23 8.77
C ILE A 206 -9.22 3.37 8.69
N ALA A 207 -8.16 3.30 9.49
CA ALA A 207 -7.00 4.19 9.41
C ALA A 207 -6.01 3.70 8.33
N SER A 208 -5.71 2.40 8.35
CA SER A 208 -4.74 1.80 7.44
C SER A 208 -5.02 0.31 7.21
N VAL A 209 -4.57 -0.20 6.07
CA VAL A 209 -4.53 -1.63 5.75
C VAL A 209 -3.11 -1.96 5.33
N THR A 210 -2.58 -3.04 5.88
CA THR A 210 -1.25 -3.56 5.57
C THR A 210 -1.36 -4.99 5.05
N LEU A 211 -0.71 -5.28 3.93
CA LEU A 211 -0.61 -6.61 3.33
C LEU A 211 0.82 -7.14 3.46
N PHE A 212 0.98 -8.43 3.76
CA PHE A 212 2.28 -9.10 3.92
C PHE A 212 2.20 -10.62 3.64
#